data_AF-A0A285RIG2-F1
#
_entry.id   AF-A0A285RIG2-F1
#
_cell.length_a   1.000
_cell.length_b   1.000
_cell.length_c   1.000
_cell.angle_alpha   90.00
_cell.angle_beta   90.00
_cell.angle_gamma   90.00
#
_symmetry.space_group_name_H-M   'P 1'
#
loop_
_entity.id
_entity.type
_entity.pdbx_description
1 polymer ?
#
loop_
_entity_poly.entity_id
_entity_poly.type
_entity_poly.pdbx_seq_one_letter_code
_entity_poly.pdbx_strand_id
1 'polypeptide(L)'
;MLVAHNAPFDLEFLRRKEGVIGLSFDHPVLDTVLLSAVVFGQSEGHSLDALTHRLGITIPEEARHTAIGDTVATADAFLKLLPALKARGLVTFGDVVAEVRQHGRLLKDLNG
;
A
#
# COMPACT_ATOMS: atom_id res chain seq x y z
N MET A 1 -5.22 -3.30 -11.83
CA MET A 1 -4.68 -2.48 -10.72
C MET A 1 -4.08 -3.41 -9.71
N LEU A 2 -2.88 -3.11 -9.21
CA LEU A 2 -2.20 -3.88 -8.17
C LEU A 2 -2.34 -3.15 -6.84
N VAL A 3 -2.53 -3.92 -5.75
CA VAL A 3 -2.49 -3.41 -4.39
C VAL A 3 -1.31 -4.07 -3.70
N ALA A 4 -0.44 -3.27 -3.10
CA ALA A 4 0.75 -3.76 -2.41
C ALA A 4 1.06 -2.89 -1.18
N HIS A 5 1.99 -3.36 -0.36
CA HIS A 5 2.48 -2.63 0.80
C HIS A 5 3.95 -2.30 0.56
N ASN A 6 4.25 -1.03 0.31
CA ASN A 6 5.54 -0.59 -0.24
C ASN A 6 5.76 -1.09 -1.68
N ALA A 7 4.83 -0.72 -2.55
CA ALA A 7 4.72 -1.27 -3.90
C ALA A 7 5.95 -1.09 -4.82
N PRO A 8 6.80 -0.03 -4.69
CA PRO A 8 8.04 0.06 -5.46
C PRO A 8 8.94 -1.18 -5.28
N PHE A 9 8.98 -1.76 -4.09
CA PHE A 9 9.75 -2.96 -3.80
C PHE A 9 9.22 -4.16 -4.60
N ASP A 10 7.92 -4.49 -4.49
CA ASP A 10 7.31 -5.63 -5.19
C ASP A 10 7.44 -5.52 -6.72
N LEU A 11 7.20 -4.33 -7.26
CA LEU A 11 7.31 -4.07 -8.70
C LEU A 11 8.72 -4.25 -9.21
N GLU A 12 9.75 -3.95 -8.43
CA GLU A 12 11.14 -4.16 -8.83
C GLU A 12 11.43 -5.66 -9.05
N PHE A 13 10.93 -6.53 -8.17
CA PHE A 13 11.05 -7.98 -8.34
C PHE A 13 10.28 -8.50 -9.56
N LEU A 14 9.06 -7.99 -9.78
CA LEU A 14 8.25 -8.36 -10.94
C LEU A 14 8.91 -7.91 -12.25
N ARG A 15 9.42 -6.67 -12.31
CA ARG A 15 10.12 -6.11 -13.47
C ARG A 15 11.36 -6.89 -13.85
N ARG A 16 12.13 -7.38 -12.87
CA ARG A 16 13.29 -8.25 -13.11
C ARG A 16 12.91 -9.58 -13.80
N LYS A 17 11.63 -9.99 -13.75
CA LYS A 17 11.13 -11.23 -14.39
C LYS A 17 10.48 -11.00 -15.75
N GLU A 18 10.16 -9.76 -16.12
CA GLU A 18 9.49 -9.41 -17.39
C GLU A 18 10.19 -10.01 -18.61
N GLY A 19 11.51 -9.86 -18.70
CA GLY A 19 12.31 -10.40 -19.80
C GLY A 19 12.31 -11.93 -19.89
N VAL A 20 12.09 -12.63 -18.76
CA VAL A 20 12.02 -14.11 -18.72
C VAL A 20 10.65 -14.62 -19.12
N ILE A 21 9.58 -13.90 -18.74
CA ILE A 21 8.20 -14.34 -18.97
C ILE A 21 7.56 -13.72 -20.23
N GLY A 22 8.20 -12.72 -20.84
CA GLY A 22 7.69 -12.03 -22.01
C GLY A 22 6.44 -11.17 -21.75
N LEU A 23 6.25 -10.71 -20.51
CA LEU A 23 5.12 -9.88 -20.09
C LEU A 23 5.62 -8.58 -19.45
N SER A 24 4.79 -7.55 -19.43
CA SER A 24 5.04 -6.27 -18.74
C SER A 24 4.08 -6.06 -17.56
N PHE A 25 4.57 -5.45 -16.49
CA PHE A 25 3.78 -5.05 -15.32
C PHE A 25 3.59 -3.54 -15.28
N ASP A 26 2.68 -3.04 -16.13
CA ASP A 26 2.35 -1.61 -16.32
C ASP A 26 1.01 -1.19 -15.68
N HIS A 27 0.47 -2.05 -14.81
CA HIS A 27 -0.80 -1.82 -14.12
C HIS A 27 -0.74 -0.60 -13.18
N PRO A 28 -1.84 0.15 -13.00
CA PRO A 28 -1.95 1.14 -11.93
C PRO A 28 -1.72 0.48 -10.57
N VAL A 29 -0.97 1.14 -9.69
CA VAL A 29 -0.56 0.59 -8.39
C VAL A 29 -1.07 1.45 -7.25
N LEU A 30 -1.71 0.81 -6.29
CA LEU A 30 -2.20 1.41 -5.07
C LEU A 30 -1.38 0.89 -3.89
N ASP A 31 -0.61 1.79 -3.29
CA ASP A 31 0.24 1.48 -2.15
C ASP A 31 -0.50 1.73 -0.84
N THR A 32 -0.63 0.68 -0.02
CA THR A 32 -1.27 0.78 1.29
C THR A 32 -0.48 1.65 2.29
N VAL A 33 0.81 1.90 2.06
CA VAL A 33 1.60 2.90 2.81
C VAL A 33 1.04 4.30 2.58
N LEU A 34 0.78 4.66 1.31
CA LEU A 34 0.21 5.96 0.96
C LEU A 34 -1.21 6.12 1.50
N LEU A 35 -2.02 5.06 1.42
CA LEU A 35 -3.36 5.06 2.01
C LEU A 35 -3.31 5.25 3.52
N SER A 36 -2.39 4.56 4.19
CA SER A 36 -2.15 4.69 5.63
C SER A 36 -1.75 6.12 5.98
N ALA A 37 -0.87 6.76 5.20
CA ALA A 37 -0.46 8.15 5.40
C ALA A 37 -1.60 9.15 5.19
N VAL A 38 -2.48 8.93 4.20
CA VAL A 38 -3.68 9.75 4.02
C VAL A 38 -4.62 9.61 5.21
N VAL A 39 -4.89 8.38 5.66
CA VAL A 39 -5.88 8.12 6.71
C VAL A 39 -5.35 8.52 8.09
N PHE A 40 -4.11 8.19 8.43
CA PHE A 40 -3.55 8.35 9.79
C PHE A 40 -2.58 9.52 9.93
N GLY A 41 -2.15 10.13 8.83
CA GLY A 41 -1.16 11.21 8.83
C GLY A 41 0.26 10.69 8.60
N GLN A 42 1.14 11.53 8.05
CA GLN A 42 2.48 11.12 7.58
C GLN A 42 3.51 10.85 8.68
N SER A 43 3.27 11.33 9.91
CA SER A 43 4.17 11.15 11.05
C SER A 43 4.04 9.78 11.71
N GLU A 44 3.08 8.97 11.26
CA GLU A 44 2.76 7.68 11.85
C GLU A 44 3.63 6.55 11.29
N GLY A 45 3.72 5.45 12.05
CA GLY A 45 4.27 4.20 11.52
C GLY A 45 3.35 3.62 10.44
N HIS A 46 3.91 3.39 9.24
CA HIS A 46 3.19 2.86 8.08
C HIS A 46 3.70 1.50 7.59
N SER A 47 4.52 0.78 8.38
CA SER A 47 4.85 -0.61 8.08
C SER A 47 3.61 -1.50 8.15
N LEU A 48 3.69 -2.70 7.55
CA LEU A 48 2.58 -3.64 7.52
C LEU A 48 2.19 -4.06 8.94
N ASP A 49 3.18 -4.24 9.81
CA ASP A 49 2.97 -4.51 11.23
C ASP A 49 2.28 -3.35 11.96
N ALA A 50 2.73 -2.10 11.73
CA ALA A 50 2.09 -0.94 12.34
C ALA A 50 0.65 -0.78 11.87
N LEU A 51 0.40 -1.00 10.59
CA LEU A 51 -0.91 -0.90 9.97
C LEU A 51 -1.86 -1.99 10.46
N THR A 52 -1.40 -3.24 10.48
CA THR A 52 -2.19 -4.39 10.94
C THR A 52 -2.51 -4.28 12.43
N HIS A 53 -1.56 -3.89 13.25
CA HIS A 53 -1.79 -3.59 14.67
C HIS A 53 -2.85 -2.49 14.85
N ARG A 54 -2.70 -1.34 14.16
CA ARG A 54 -3.63 -0.21 14.25
C ARG A 54 -5.04 -0.57 13.79
N LEU A 55 -5.17 -1.42 12.77
CA LEU A 55 -6.44 -1.87 12.20
C LEU A 55 -7.01 -3.13 12.87
N GLY A 56 -6.39 -3.64 13.94
CA GLY A 56 -6.79 -4.86 14.62
C GLY A 56 -6.84 -6.07 13.67
N ILE A 57 -5.82 -6.22 12.82
CA ILE A 57 -5.60 -7.39 11.97
C ILE A 57 -4.57 -8.28 12.68
N THR A 58 -4.94 -9.53 12.91
CA THR A 58 -4.02 -10.53 13.48
C THR A 58 -3.46 -11.37 12.35
N ILE A 59 -2.13 -11.39 12.23
CA ILE A 59 -1.42 -12.31 11.34
C ILE A 59 -0.92 -13.46 12.22
N PRO A 60 -1.28 -14.73 11.93
CA PRO A 60 -0.67 -15.88 12.58
C PRO A 60 0.85 -15.85 12.47
N GLU A 61 1.57 -16.26 13.50
CA GLU A 61 3.04 -16.13 13.53
C GLU A 61 3.69 -16.96 12.43
N GLU A 62 3.12 -18.13 12.11
CA GLU A 62 3.54 -18.99 11.01
C GLU A 62 3.33 -18.38 9.61
N ALA A 63 2.47 -17.37 9.50
CA ALA A 63 2.19 -16.67 8.25
C ALA A 63 2.95 -15.33 8.14
N ARG A 64 3.50 -14.84 9.25
CA ARG A 64 4.25 -13.58 9.31
C ARG A 64 5.51 -13.67 8.43
N HIS A 65 5.78 -12.61 7.66
CA HIS A 65 6.93 -12.51 6.75
C HIS A 65 6.95 -13.59 5.66
N THR A 66 5.79 -14.20 5.40
CA THR A 66 5.59 -15.06 4.24
C THR A 66 4.91 -14.25 3.15
N ALA A 67 5.26 -14.49 1.88
CA ALA A 67 4.65 -13.76 0.77
C ALA A 67 3.11 -13.85 0.78
N ILE A 68 2.56 -15.02 1.14
CA ILE A 68 1.11 -15.22 1.21
C ILE A 68 0.49 -14.51 2.42
N GLY A 69 1.10 -14.61 3.61
CA GLY A 69 0.59 -13.96 4.81
C GLY A 69 0.62 -12.44 4.71
N ASP A 70 1.70 -11.89 4.17
CA ASP A 70 1.84 -10.44 3.96
C ASP A 70 0.84 -9.95 2.89
N THR A 71 0.58 -10.75 1.85
CA THR A 71 -0.44 -10.44 0.83
C THR A 71 -1.85 -10.41 1.42
N VAL A 72 -2.21 -11.41 2.25
CA VAL A 72 -3.51 -11.48 2.91
C VAL A 72 -3.69 -10.30 3.87
N ALA A 73 -2.68 -10.02 4.69
CA ALA A 73 -2.69 -8.88 5.61
C ALA A 73 -2.83 -7.54 4.88
N THR A 74 -2.14 -7.38 3.74
CA THR A 74 -2.25 -6.19 2.88
C THR A 74 -3.67 -6.01 2.33
N ALA A 75 -4.29 -7.10 1.88
CA ALA A 75 -5.67 -7.07 1.38
C ALA A 75 -6.66 -6.68 2.50
N ASP A 76 -6.53 -7.26 3.69
CA ASP A 76 -7.36 -6.93 4.84
C ASP A 76 -7.19 -5.48 5.27
N ALA A 77 -5.94 -4.99 5.30
CA ALA A 77 -5.64 -3.61 5.61
C ALA A 77 -6.28 -2.65 4.60
N PHE A 78 -6.16 -2.96 3.31
CA PHE A 78 -6.80 -2.18 2.26
C PHE A 78 -8.33 -2.10 2.46
N LEU A 79 -8.99 -3.23 2.69
CA LEU A 79 -10.44 -3.28 2.90
C LEU A 79 -10.87 -2.45 4.13
N LYS A 80 -10.10 -2.49 5.21
CA LYS A 80 -10.38 -1.70 6.43
C LYS A 80 -10.09 -0.21 6.27
N LEU A 81 -9.22 0.20 5.34
CA LEU A 81 -8.97 1.60 5.01
C LEU A 81 -10.08 2.22 4.14
N LEU A 82 -10.77 1.42 3.32
CA LEU A 82 -11.80 1.91 2.39
C LEU A 82 -12.90 2.76 3.04
N PRO A 83 -13.51 2.40 4.18
CA PRO A 83 -14.52 3.23 4.83
C PRO A 83 -14.00 4.62 5.23
N ALA A 84 -12.76 4.70 5.73
CA ALA A 84 -12.15 5.96 6.13
C ALA A 84 -11.86 6.87 4.93
N LEU A 85 -11.39 6.29 3.82
CA LEU A 85 -11.19 7.02 2.56
C LEU A 85 -12.52 7.55 2.00
N LYS A 86 -13.55 6.70 1.97
CA LYS A 86 -14.91 7.07 1.53
C LYS A 86 -15.51 8.19 2.37
N ALA A 87 -15.32 8.15 3.70
CA ALA A 87 -15.79 9.20 4.59
C ALA A 87 -15.14 10.58 4.32
N ARG A 88 -13.98 10.60 3.66
CA ARG A 88 -13.28 11.81 3.21
C ARG A 88 -13.59 12.18 1.75
N GLY A 89 -14.52 11.49 1.11
CA GLY A 89 -14.86 11.70 -0.30
C GLY A 89 -13.87 11.09 -1.30
N LEU A 90 -12.89 10.32 -0.84
CA LEU A 90 -11.89 9.67 -1.69
C LEU A 90 -12.43 8.31 -2.15
N VAL A 91 -13.12 8.29 -3.29
CA VAL A 91 -13.85 7.10 -3.78
C VAL A 91 -13.22 6.47 -5.03
N THR A 92 -12.29 7.18 -5.67
CA THR A 92 -11.52 6.69 -6.81
C THR A 92 -10.01 6.69 -6.52
N PHE A 93 -9.27 5.91 -7.32
CA PHE A 93 -7.80 5.95 -7.31
C PHE A 93 -7.27 7.37 -7.59
N GLY A 94 -7.91 8.11 -8.49
CA GLY A 94 -7.54 9.49 -8.82
C GLY A 94 -7.65 10.43 -7.62
N ASP A 95 -8.71 10.28 -6.82
CA ASP A 95 -8.92 11.11 -5.62
C ASP A 95 -7.81 10.90 -4.60
N VAL A 96 -7.45 9.64 -4.35
CA VAL A 96 -6.36 9.28 -3.44
C VAL A 96 -5.03 9.86 -3.93
N VAL A 97 -4.71 9.71 -5.22
CA VAL A 97 -3.46 10.26 -5.79
C VAL A 97 -3.44 11.79 -5.71
N ALA A 98 -4.56 12.45 -5.96
CA ALA A 98 -4.68 13.90 -5.84
C ALA A 98 -4.46 14.35 -4.39
N GLU A 99 -5.10 13.67 -3.42
CA GLU A 99 -4.96 13.92 -1.99
C GLU A 99 -3.51 13.78 -1.54
N VAL A 100 -2.86 12.67 -1.91
CA VAL A 100 -1.45 12.41 -1.61
C VAL A 100 -0.55 13.49 -2.21
N ARG A 101 -0.83 13.97 -3.42
CA ARG A 101 -0.06 15.04 -4.08
C ARG A 101 -0.24 16.40 -3.40
N GLN A 102 -1.45 16.72 -2.93
CA GLN A 102 -1.68 17.95 -2.16
C GLN A 102 -0.89 17.94 -0.85
N HIS A 103 -0.76 16.79 -0.21
CA HIS A 103 0.07 16.58 0.98
C HIS A 103 1.54 16.23 0.65
N GLY A 104 1.88 16.09 -0.64
CA GLY A 104 3.05 15.41 -1.17
C GLY A 104 4.31 16.26 -1.34
N ARG A 105 4.34 17.51 -0.85
CA ARG A 105 5.62 18.22 -0.70
C ARG A 105 6.61 17.49 0.24
N LEU A 106 6.13 16.56 1.08
CA LEU A 106 6.94 15.72 1.96
C LEU A 106 7.40 14.36 1.36
N LEU A 107 6.72 13.83 0.33
CA LEU A 107 7.03 12.47 -0.18
C LEU A 107 8.25 12.40 -1.10
N LYS A 108 8.75 13.54 -1.58
CA LYS A 108 10.03 13.59 -2.30
C LYS A 108 11.23 13.21 -1.43
N ASP A 109 11.10 13.32 -0.10
CA ASP A 109 12.19 13.09 0.84
C ASP A 109 12.27 11.64 1.35
N LEU A 110 11.27 10.79 1.04
CA LEU A 110 11.23 9.38 1.47
C LEU A 110 11.72 8.39 0.40
N ASN A 111 11.99 8.86 -0.82
CA ASN A 111 12.54 8.07 -1.93
C ASN A 111 13.87 8.66 -2.46
N GLY A 112 14.59 9.40 -1.61
CA GLY A 112 15.94 9.91 -1.88
C GLY A 112 17.01 8.98 -1.32
#